data_AF-A0A959EPU2-F1
#
_entry.id   AF-A0A959EPU2-F1
#
_cell.length_a   1.000
_cell.length_b   1.000
_cell.length_c   1.000
_cell.angle_alpha   90.00
_cell.angle_beta   90.00
_cell.angle_gamma   90.00
#
_symmetry.space_group_name_H-M   'P 1'
#
loop_
_entity.id
_entity.type
_entity.pdbx_description
1 polymer ?
#
loop_
_entity_poly.entity_id
_entity_poly.type
_entity_poly.pdbx_seq_one_letter_code
_entity_poly.pdbx_strand_id
1 'polypeptide(L)'
;MQKSRLVRILRTFTKKEVRDFRKWLHSPAHNQREDVVAIFEYLVAGDHLEKDELLDKTVIFPHVYPQEPFDDAKIRQGMHFLLKAMEDFLVYQDLLEDEVRSKVVLAKVYRQRQLGKSFKRTMQAARKLQEQQSLRNRHYLQNEYDLQYEEYSYLSGLRRTVPLNLQEVSNSMDVAY
;
A
#
# COMPACT_ATOMS: atom_id res chain seq x y z
N MET A 1 5.58 19.48 16.15
CA MET A 1 5.13 18.65 14.99
C MET A 1 3.66 18.21 15.08
N GLN A 2 2.88 18.71 16.05
CA GLN A 2 1.54 18.19 16.38
C GLN A 2 0.52 18.23 15.24
N LYS A 3 0.53 19.30 14.44
CA LYS A 3 -0.38 19.44 13.28
C LYS A 3 0.15 18.74 12.02
N SER A 4 1.28 18.05 12.10
CA SER A 4 1.84 17.36 10.95
C SER A 4 0.95 16.19 10.55
N ARG A 5 0.85 15.97 9.24
CA ARG A 5 0.12 14.84 8.67
C ARG A 5 0.62 13.50 9.24
N LEU A 6 1.92 13.39 9.53
CA LEU A 6 2.57 12.23 10.14
C LEU A 6 1.89 11.84 11.46
N VAL A 7 1.80 12.77 12.42
CA VAL A 7 1.19 12.50 13.74
C VAL A 7 -0.28 12.12 13.58
N ARG A 8 -1.01 12.82 12.71
CA ARG A 8 -2.43 12.53 12.46
C ARG A 8 -2.65 11.11 11.94
N ILE A 9 -1.83 10.67 10.98
CA ILE A 9 -1.90 9.30 10.46
C ILE A 9 -1.50 8.30 11.55
N LEU A 10 -0.43 8.57 12.29
CA LEU A 10 0.06 7.62 13.29
C LEU A 10 -0.97 7.40 14.42
N ARG A 11 -1.74 8.44 14.78
CA ARG A 11 -2.85 8.33 15.74
C ARG A 11 -4.03 7.47 15.24
N THR A 12 -4.15 7.22 13.92
CA THR A 12 -5.19 6.31 13.41
C THR A 12 -4.75 4.85 13.44
N PHE A 13 -3.46 4.57 13.67
CA PHE A 13 -2.96 3.20 13.64
C PHE A 13 -3.49 2.44 14.85
N THR A 14 -4.09 1.29 14.59
CA THR A 14 -4.39 0.29 15.60
C THR A 14 -3.10 -0.30 16.18
N LYS A 15 -3.20 -0.93 17.36
CA LYS A 15 -2.07 -1.67 17.95
C LYS A 15 -1.50 -2.74 17.01
N LYS A 16 -2.33 -3.29 16.10
CA LYS A 16 -1.89 -4.24 15.08
C LYS A 16 -1.05 -3.54 14.02
N GLU A 17 -1.56 -2.45 13.45
CA GLU A 17 -0.86 -1.68 12.42
C GLU A 17 0.46 -1.10 12.93
N VAL A 18 0.55 -0.63 14.19
CA VAL A 18 1.82 -0.21 14.79
C VAL A 18 2.85 -1.35 14.76
N ARG A 19 2.45 -2.59 15.11
CA ARG A 19 3.37 -3.74 15.09
C ARG A 19 3.77 -4.15 13.68
N ASP A 20 2.84 -4.10 12.73
CA ASP A 20 3.12 -4.51 11.35
C ASP A 20 3.93 -3.44 10.62
N PHE A 21 3.67 -2.16 10.88
CA PHE A 21 4.48 -1.06 10.38
C PHE A 21 5.89 -1.04 10.98
N ARG A 22 6.05 -1.41 12.26
CA ARG A 22 7.38 -1.63 12.86
C ARG A 22 8.19 -2.65 12.04
N LYS A 23 7.60 -3.81 11.71
CA LYS A 23 8.26 -4.83 10.87
C LYS A 23 8.58 -4.29 9.47
N TRP A 24 7.69 -3.50 8.89
CA TRP A 24 7.89 -2.85 7.61
C TRP A 24 9.09 -1.89 7.63
N LEU A 25 9.20 -1.03 8.65
CA LEU A 25 10.30 -0.07 8.81
C LEU A 25 11.66 -0.73 9.06
N HIS A 26 11.68 -1.88 9.72
CA HIS A 26 12.91 -2.66 9.91
C HIS A 26 13.27 -3.53 8.69
N SER A 27 12.42 -3.59 7.68
CA SER A 27 12.71 -4.35 6.45
C SER A 27 13.67 -3.55 5.56
N PRO A 28 14.85 -4.10 5.21
CA PRO A 28 15.80 -3.45 4.30
C PRO A 28 15.24 -3.20 2.90
N ALA A 29 14.15 -3.89 2.53
CA ALA A 29 13.45 -3.71 1.27
C ALA A 29 12.65 -2.40 1.20
N HIS A 30 12.30 -1.80 2.35
CA HIS A 30 11.43 -0.62 2.43
C HIS A 30 12.12 0.58 3.06
N ASN A 31 13.04 0.34 4.00
CA ASN A 31 13.77 1.40 4.69
C ASN A 31 15.20 0.96 5.03
N GLN A 32 16.14 1.87 4.84
CA GLN A 32 17.57 1.70 5.20
C GLN A 32 18.05 2.76 6.19
N ARG A 33 17.14 3.63 6.63
CA ARG A 33 17.43 4.80 7.46
C ARG A 33 17.07 4.49 8.91
N GLU A 34 18.09 4.36 9.75
CA GLU A 34 17.91 4.11 11.19
C GLU A 34 17.28 5.30 11.91
N ASP A 35 17.52 6.53 11.44
CA ASP A 35 16.89 7.74 11.97
C ASP A 35 15.36 7.70 11.83
N VAL A 36 14.86 7.15 10.72
CA VAL A 36 13.42 6.98 10.48
C VAL A 36 12.81 6.00 11.49
N VAL A 37 13.49 4.89 11.75
CA VAL A 37 13.09 3.90 12.75
C VAL A 37 13.09 4.52 14.14
N ALA A 38 14.15 5.24 14.51
CA ALA A 38 14.27 5.88 15.82
C ALA A 38 13.18 6.94 16.07
N ILE A 39 12.83 7.75 15.05
CA ILE A 39 11.71 8.69 15.16
C ILE A 39 10.41 7.93 15.40
N PHE A 40 10.16 6.85 14.66
CA PHE A 40 8.95 6.05 14.83
C PHE A 40 8.87 5.44 16.24
N GLU A 41 9.93 4.77 16.71
CA GLU A 41 9.96 4.16 18.04
C GLU A 41 9.77 5.18 19.15
N TYR A 42 10.38 6.37 19.02
CA TYR A 42 10.14 7.46 19.96
C TYR A 42 8.66 7.86 19.98
N LEU A 43 8.02 8.05 18.82
CA LEU A 43 6.63 8.51 18.75
C LEU A 43 5.66 7.47 19.34
N VAL A 44 5.88 6.18 19.12
CA VAL A 44 4.98 5.12 19.61
C VAL A 44 5.31 4.64 21.03
N ALA A 45 6.31 5.23 21.69
CA ALA A 45 6.67 4.90 23.06
C ALA A 45 5.69 5.54 24.06
N GLY A 46 5.13 4.71 24.96
CA GLY A 46 4.21 5.16 25.99
C GLY A 46 3.06 5.99 25.44
N ASP A 47 2.84 7.16 26.04
CA ASP A 47 1.79 8.12 25.64
C ASP A 47 2.36 9.32 24.86
N HIS A 48 3.52 9.18 24.20
CA HIS A 48 4.18 10.31 23.51
C HIS A 48 3.29 10.94 22.44
N LEU A 49 2.47 10.15 21.74
CA LEU A 49 1.52 10.67 20.74
C LEU A 49 0.40 11.53 21.32
N GLU A 50 0.08 11.39 22.60
CA GLU A 50 -0.99 12.13 23.26
C GLU A 50 -0.47 13.39 23.97
N LYS A 51 0.85 13.48 24.18
CA LYS A 51 1.49 14.60 24.87
C LYS A 51 2.13 15.56 23.89
N ASP A 52 1.46 16.68 23.70
CA ASP A 52 1.84 17.73 22.77
C ASP A 52 3.29 18.24 22.96
N GLU A 53 3.77 18.33 24.21
CA GLU A 53 5.15 18.72 24.55
C GLU A 53 6.20 17.72 24.02
N LEU A 54 5.86 16.43 23.97
CA LEU A 54 6.75 15.37 23.48
C LEU A 54 6.78 15.29 21.95
N LEU A 55 5.90 16.03 21.27
CA LEU A 55 5.87 16.17 19.81
C LEU A 55 6.69 17.37 19.31
N ASP A 56 7.41 18.04 20.19
CA ASP A 56 8.36 19.09 19.81
C ASP A 56 9.64 18.48 19.22
N LYS A 57 10.12 19.06 18.12
CA LYS A 57 11.33 18.60 17.44
C LYS A 57 12.55 18.68 18.34
N THR A 58 12.63 19.71 19.17
CA THR A 58 13.75 19.95 20.08
C THR A 58 13.82 18.87 21.15
N VAL A 59 12.69 18.28 21.52
CA VAL A 59 12.59 17.14 22.44
C VAL A 59 12.93 15.83 21.72
N ILE A 60 12.41 15.62 20.51
CA ILE A 60 12.63 14.38 19.74
C ILE A 60 14.08 14.24 19.27
N PHE A 61 14.69 15.33 18.80
CA PHE A 61 16.02 15.33 18.19
C PHE A 61 17.10 14.61 19.00
N PRO A 62 17.33 14.92 20.30
CA PRO A 62 18.37 14.25 21.09
C PRO A 62 18.13 12.75 21.29
N HIS A 63 16.88 12.26 21.19
CA HIS A 63 16.58 10.83 21.24
C HIS A 63 16.91 10.12 19.92
N VAL A 64 16.85 10.83 18.80
CA VAL A 64 17.08 10.27 17.45
C VAL A 64 18.54 10.41 17.02
N TYR A 65 19.16 11.55 17.32
CA TYR A 65 20.54 11.89 16.97
C TYR A 65 21.33 12.20 18.24
N PRO A 66 21.68 11.18 19.05
CA PRO A 66 22.47 11.40 20.25
C PRO A 66 23.82 12.02 19.88
N GLN A 67 24.29 12.95 20.72
CA GLN A 67 25.58 13.66 20.56
C GLN A 67 25.65 14.69 19.44
N GLU A 68 24.56 14.99 18.73
CA GLU A 68 24.52 16.06 17.74
C GLU A 68 23.82 17.33 18.27
N PRO A 69 24.28 18.54 17.88
CA PRO A 69 23.53 19.75 18.15
C PRO A 69 22.21 19.74 17.37
N PHE A 70 21.19 20.39 17.91
CA PHE A 70 19.87 20.43 17.28
C PHE A 70 19.94 20.97 15.85
N ASP A 71 19.54 20.13 14.90
CA ASP A 71 19.40 20.48 13.48
C ASP A 71 17.96 20.23 13.00
N ASP A 72 17.24 21.33 12.82
CA ASP A 72 15.85 21.33 12.39
C ASP A 72 15.66 20.83 10.93
N ALA A 73 16.66 21.01 10.06
CA ALA A 73 16.61 20.47 8.70
C ALA A 73 16.75 18.94 8.72
N LYS A 74 17.67 18.41 9.53
CA LYS A 74 17.92 16.98 9.66
C LYS A 74 16.71 16.21 10.19
N ILE A 75 16.08 16.67 11.28
CA ILE A 75 14.87 16.01 11.80
C ILE A 75 13.69 16.10 10.84
N ARG A 76 13.52 17.22 10.13
CA ARG A 76 12.49 17.34 9.08
C ARG A 76 12.70 16.33 7.96
N GLN A 77 13.96 16.09 7.58
CA GLN A 77 14.27 15.09 6.57
C GLN A 77 13.86 13.69 7.06
N GLY A 78 14.25 13.30 8.28
CA GLY A 78 13.85 12.02 8.87
C GLY A 78 12.32 11.87 8.95
N MET A 79 11.61 12.93 9.36
CA MET A 79 10.14 12.95 9.36
C MET A 79 9.54 12.79 7.96
N HIS A 80 10.12 13.41 6.93
CA HIS A 80 9.64 13.28 5.56
C HIS A 80 9.75 11.82 5.09
N PHE A 81 10.87 11.17 5.36
CA PHE A 81 11.05 9.75 5.04
C PHE A 81 10.12 8.83 5.85
N LEU A 82 9.90 9.14 7.13
CA LEU A 82 8.92 8.41 7.94
C LEU A 82 7.51 8.53 7.37
N LEU A 83 7.07 9.74 7.02
CA LEU A 83 5.76 9.96 6.39
C LEU A 83 5.62 9.15 5.10
N LYS A 84 6.65 9.19 4.23
CA LYS A 84 6.66 8.41 3.00
C LYS A 84 6.52 6.92 3.27
N ALA A 85 7.29 6.37 4.22
CA ALA A 85 7.22 4.97 4.58
C ALA A 85 5.84 4.57 5.13
N MET A 86 5.18 5.45 5.90
CA MET A 86 3.81 5.24 6.38
C MET A 86 2.80 5.21 5.23
N GLU A 87 2.91 6.12 4.26
CA GLU A 87 2.03 6.14 3.09
C GLU A 87 2.20 4.88 2.24
N ASP A 88 3.44 4.47 1.97
CA ASP A 88 3.75 3.24 1.23
C ASP A 88 3.19 2.00 1.96
N PHE A 89 3.30 1.96 3.30
CA PHE A 89 2.73 0.89 4.12
C PHE A 89 1.20 0.84 4.05
N LEU A 90 0.53 1.99 4.12
CA LEU A 90 -0.94 2.05 4.05
C LEU A 90 -1.45 1.59 2.68
N VAL A 91 -0.79 2.00 1.60
CA VAL A 91 -1.10 1.49 0.25
C VAL A 91 -0.89 -0.02 0.17
N TYR A 92 0.21 -0.52 0.75
CA TYR A 92 0.47 -1.95 0.80
C TYR A 92 -0.61 -2.72 1.58
N GLN A 93 -1.07 -2.21 2.72
CA GLN A 93 -2.16 -2.84 3.48
C GLN A 93 -3.48 -2.85 2.68
N ASP A 94 -3.86 -1.71 2.09
CA ASP A 94 -5.07 -1.59 1.25
C ASP A 94 -5.05 -2.58 0.07
N LEU A 95 -3.91 -2.71 -0.60
CA LEU A 95 -3.75 -3.66 -1.69
C LEU A 95 -3.87 -5.12 -1.25
N LEU A 96 -3.41 -5.45 -0.05
CA LEU A 96 -3.50 -6.81 0.49
C LEU A 96 -4.88 -7.16 1.04
N GLU A 97 -5.70 -6.16 1.41
CA GLU A 97 -7.06 -6.40 1.90
C GLU A 97 -7.95 -7.00 0.80
N ASP A 98 -7.79 -6.55 -0.45
CA ASP A 98 -8.50 -7.12 -1.60
C ASP A 98 -7.64 -8.15 -2.35
N GLU A 99 -7.81 -9.43 -1.99
CA GLU A 99 -7.06 -10.52 -2.62
C GLU A 99 -7.32 -10.61 -4.13
N VAL A 100 -8.55 -10.33 -4.60
CA VAL A 100 -8.89 -10.39 -6.03
C VAL A 100 -8.08 -9.33 -6.78
N ARG A 101 -8.14 -8.08 -6.31
CA ARG A 101 -7.39 -6.96 -6.88
C ARG A 101 -5.88 -7.24 -6.88
N SER A 102 -5.35 -7.78 -5.79
CA SER A 102 -3.94 -8.21 -5.70
C SER A 102 -3.57 -9.24 -6.79
N LYS A 103 -4.44 -10.23 -7.06
CA LYS A 103 -4.19 -11.21 -8.13
C LYS A 103 -4.28 -10.58 -9.52
N VAL A 104 -5.21 -9.65 -9.75
CA VAL A 104 -5.31 -8.93 -11.04
C VAL A 104 -4.05 -8.10 -11.30
N VAL A 105 -3.55 -7.38 -10.29
CA VAL A 105 -2.28 -6.64 -10.39
C VAL A 105 -1.12 -7.59 -10.71
N LEU A 106 -1.04 -8.75 -10.06
CA LEU A 106 -0.01 -9.75 -10.37
C LEU A 106 -0.16 -10.32 -11.80
N ALA A 107 -1.37 -10.55 -12.27
CA ALA A 107 -1.62 -10.98 -13.65
C ALA A 107 -1.09 -9.95 -14.64
N LYS A 108 -1.39 -8.66 -14.42
CA LYS A 108 -0.84 -7.56 -15.22
C LYS A 108 0.69 -7.58 -15.27
N VAL A 109 1.36 -7.80 -14.14
CA VAL A 109 2.83 -7.94 -14.10
C VAL A 109 3.29 -9.13 -14.94
N TYR A 110 2.63 -10.29 -14.86
CA TYR A 110 2.97 -11.45 -15.69
C TYR A 110 2.75 -11.21 -17.17
N ARG A 111 1.68 -10.51 -17.57
CA ARG A 111 1.46 -10.12 -18.97
C ARG A 111 2.58 -9.22 -19.47
N GLN A 112 2.93 -8.17 -18.74
CA GLN A 112 4.00 -7.25 -19.10
C GLN A 112 5.36 -7.94 -19.25
N ARG A 113 5.61 -8.97 -18.42
CA ARG A 113 6.81 -9.83 -18.49
C ARG A 113 6.70 -10.98 -19.51
N GLN A 114 5.63 -11.03 -20.31
CA GLN A 114 5.37 -12.07 -21.33
C GLN A 114 5.26 -13.50 -20.77
N LEU A 115 4.85 -13.64 -19.50
CA LEU A 115 4.68 -14.92 -18.81
C LEU A 115 3.24 -15.44 -18.92
N GLY A 116 2.80 -15.77 -20.14
CA GLY A 116 1.40 -16.11 -20.45
C GLY A 116 0.83 -17.30 -19.66
N LYS A 117 1.63 -18.32 -19.34
CA LYS A 117 1.17 -19.46 -18.51
C LYS A 117 0.86 -19.02 -17.07
N SER A 118 1.72 -18.16 -16.49
CA SER A 118 1.53 -17.61 -15.15
C SER A 118 0.34 -16.64 -15.13
N PHE A 119 0.20 -15.79 -16.15
CA PHE A 119 -0.96 -14.92 -16.34
C PHE A 119 -2.27 -15.71 -16.25
N LYS A 120 -2.45 -16.73 -17.09
CA LYS A 120 -3.69 -17.53 -17.14
C LYS A 120 -4.02 -18.19 -15.81
N ARG A 121 -3.01 -18.76 -15.14
CA ARG A 121 -3.19 -19.39 -13.83
C ARG A 121 -3.62 -18.38 -12.76
N THR A 122 -3.02 -17.20 -12.76
CA THR A 122 -3.37 -16.14 -11.80
C THR A 122 -4.75 -15.57 -12.09
N MET A 123 -5.12 -15.34 -13.35
CA MET A 123 -6.47 -14.89 -13.74
C MET A 123 -7.55 -15.89 -13.34
N GLN A 124 -7.31 -17.19 -13.53
CA GLN A 124 -8.24 -18.23 -13.07
C GLN A 124 -8.42 -18.22 -11.55
N ALA A 125 -7.33 -18.03 -10.79
CA ALA A 125 -7.41 -17.92 -9.34
C ALA A 125 -8.19 -16.67 -8.91
N ALA A 126 -7.96 -15.53 -9.57
CA ALA A 126 -8.66 -14.28 -9.30
C ALA A 126 -10.17 -14.41 -9.53
N ARG A 127 -10.58 -15.01 -10.67
CA ARG A 127 -11.99 -15.29 -10.97
C ARG A 127 -12.65 -16.19 -9.93
N LYS A 128 -11.96 -17.27 -9.52
CA LYS A 128 -12.49 -18.17 -8.49
C LYS A 128 -12.70 -17.46 -7.15
N LEU A 129 -11.76 -16.60 -6.75
CA LEU A 129 -11.89 -15.80 -5.52
C LEU A 129 -13.05 -14.81 -5.62
N GLN A 130 -13.18 -14.15 -6.77
CA GLN A 130 -14.28 -13.24 -7.08
C GLN A 130 -15.63 -13.96 -7.00
N GLU A 131 -15.80 -15.10 -7.66
CA GLU A 131 -17.03 -15.90 -7.65
C GLU A 131 -17.46 -16.34 -6.23
N GLN A 132 -16.49 -16.60 -5.35
CA GLN A 132 -16.72 -16.99 -3.96
C GLN A 132 -17.18 -15.82 -3.07
N GLN A 133 -16.99 -14.56 -3.48
CA GLN A 133 -17.51 -13.43 -2.74
C GLN A 133 -19.03 -13.38 -2.88
N SER A 134 -19.75 -13.50 -1.75
CA SER A 134 -21.20 -13.44 -1.71
C SER A 134 -21.75 -12.02 -1.86
N LEU A 135 -20.97 -11.02 -1.45
CA LEU A 135 -21.36 -9.61 -1.45
C LEU A 135 -21.01 -8.96 -2.78
N ARG A 136 -22.01 -8.61 -3.57
CA ARG A 136 -21.89 -7.85 -4.84
C ARG A 136 -21.81 -6.35 -4.57
N ASN A 137 -20.92 -5.94 -3.68
CA ASN A 137 -20.72 -4.54 -3.32
C ASN A 137 -19.91 -3.79 -4.41
N ARG A 138 -19.64 -2.51 -4.18
CA ARG A 138 -18.85 -1.69 -5.11
C ARG A 138 -17.48 -2.31 -5.44
N HIS A 139 -16.77 -2.86 -4.46
CA HIS A 139 -15.47 -3.50 -4.65
C HIS A 139 -15.58 -4.70 -5.60
N TYR A 140 -16.61 -5.52 -5.41
CA TYR A 140 -16.90 -6.63 -6.31
C TYR A 140 -17.06 -6.14 -7.77
N LEU A 141 -17.91 -5.13 -7.99
CA LEU A 141 -18.18 -4.63 -9.35
C LEU A 141 -16.92 -4.04 -10.01
N GLN A 142 -16.12 -3.31 -9.23
CA GLN A 142 -14.85 -2.76 -9.71
C GLN A 142 -13.83 -3.87 -10.02
N ASN A 143 -13.75 -4.91 -9.19
CA ASN A 143 -12.89 -6.07 -9.44
C ASN A 143 -13.31 -6.83 -10.69
N GLU A 144 -14.61 -6.94 -10.97
CA GLU A 144 -15.12 -7.56 -12.20
C GLU A 144 -14.66 -6.76 -13.43
N TYR A 145 -14.80 -5.44 -13.40
CA TYR A 145 -14.28 -4.57 -14.46
C TYR A 145 -12.77 -4.75 -14.67
N ASP A 146 -11.98 -4.70 -13.58
CA ASP A 146 -10.53 -4.86 -13.65
C ASP A 146 -10.12 -6.24 -14.21
N LEU A 147 -10.85 -7.31 -13.85
CA LEU A 147 -10.66 -8.66 -14.40
C LEU A 147 -10.91 -8.70 -15.92
N GLN A 148 -12.03 -8.13 -16.37
CA GLN A 148 -12.40 -8.11 -17.79
C GLN A 148 -11.41 -7.27 -18.60
N TYR A 149 -11.03 -6.10 -18.08
CA TYR A 149 -10.10 -5.19 -18.75
C TYR A 149 -8.69 -5.80 -18.89
N GLU A 150 -8.22 -6.51 -17.87
CA GLU A 150 -6.91 -7.14 -17.92
C GLU A 150 -6.90 -8.38 -18.84
N GLU A 151 -7.98 -9.15 -18.91
CA GLU A 151 -8.16 -10.21 -19.92
C GLU A 151 -8.12 -9.62 -21.34
N TYR A 152 -8.87 -8.54 -21.59
CA TYR A 152 -8.86 -7.83 -22.86
C TYR A 152 -7.45 -7.38 -23.25
N SER A 153 -6.73 -6.79 -22.30
CA SER A 153 -5.35 -6.32 -22.48
C SER A 153 -4.38 -7.46 -22.82
N TYR A 154 -4.64 -8.67 -22.32
CA TYR A 154 -3.88 -9.86 -22.69
C TYR A 154 -4.23 -10.37 -24.09
N LEU A 155 -5.52 -10.51 -24.41
CA LEU A 155 -6.00 -11.02 -25.70
C LEU A 155 -5.63 -10.09 -26.86
N SER A 156 -5.72 -8.78 -26.67
CA SER A 156 -5.31 -7.77 -27.67
C SER A 156 -3.81 -7.80 -28.01
N GLY A 157 -2.97 -8.27 -27.08
CA GLY A 157 -1.55 -8.51 -27.31
C GLY A 157 -1.24 -9.83 -28.05
N LEU A 158 -2.23 -10.71 -28.23
CA LEU A 158 -2.09 -11.94 -29.00
C LEU A 158 -2.36 -11.69 -30.49
N ARG A 159 -2.29 -12.76 -31.30
CA ARG A 159 -2.54 -12.67 -32.75
C ARG A 159 -3.92 -12.05 -33.02
N ARG A 160 -4.02 -11.25 -34.09
CA ARG A 160 -5.24 -10.50 -34.50
C ARG A 160 -6.52 -11.33 -34.66
N THR A 161 -6.43 -12.64 -34.74
CA THR A 161 -7.59 -13.55 -34.93
C THR A 161 -8.23 -14.01 -33.64
N VAL A 162 -7.68 -13.65 -32.47
CA VAL A 162 -8.26 -14.04 -31.18
C VAL A 162 -9.48 -13.13 -30.88
N PRO A 163 -10.66 -13.70 -30.59
CA PRO A 163 -11.83 -12.89 -30.21
C PRO A 163 -11.55 -12.14 -28.91
N LEU A 164 -11.93 -10.86 -28.88
CA LEU A 164 -11.76 -9.97 -27.73
C LEU A 164 -13.04 -9.93 -26.90
N ASN A 165 -12.92 -9.84 -25.57
CA ASN A 165 -14.03 -9.72 -24.62
C ASN A 165 -14.53 -8.26 -24.48
N LEU A 166 -14.74 -7.58 -25.60
CA LEU A 166 -15.11 -6.15 -25.61
C LEU A 166 -16.50 -5.90 -24.99
N GLN A 167 -17.45 -6.83 -25.20
CA GLN A 167 -18.79 -6.70 -24.65
C GLN A 167 -18.79 -6.83 -23.13
N GLU A 168 -17.99 -7.75 -22.60
CA GLU A 168 -17.85 -7.99 -21.16
C GLU A 168 -17.17 -6.81 -20.47
N VAL A 169 -16.17 -6.19 -21.10
CA VAL A 169 -15.56 -4.94 -20.61
C VAL A 169 -16.58 -3.80 -20.59
N SER A 170 -17.37 -3.62 -21.65
CA SER A 170 -18.41 -2.59 -21.70
C SER A 170 -19.46 -2.79 -20.61
N ASN A 171 -20.01 -4.00 -20.50
CA ASN A 171 -21.04 -4.32 -19.52
C ASN A 171 -20.56 -4.15 -18.08
N SER A 172 -19.32 -4.55 -17.77
CA SER A 172 -18.76 -4.39 -16.43
C SER A 172 -18.47 -2.93 -16.09
N MET A 173 -18.09 -2.12 -17.08
CA MET A 173 -17.88 -0.68 -16.91
C MET A 173 -19.18 0.04 -16.56
N ASP A 174 -20.26 -0.21 -17.31
CA ASP A 174 -21.57 0.44 -17.12
C ASP A 174 -22.21 0.11 -15.77
N VAL A 175 -21.84 -1.03 -15.17
CA VAL A 175 -22.35 -1.45 -13.85
C VAL A 175 -21.48 -0.88 -12.72
N ALA A 176 -20.19 -0.68 -12.96
CA ALA A 176 -19.25 -0.19 -11.96
C ALA A 176 -19.28 1.34 -11.75
N TYR A 177 -19.74 2.10 -12.75
CA TYR A 177 -19.70 3.57 -12.81
C TYR A 177 -21.03 4.17 -13.28
#